data_AF-A0A3A8ZN92-F1
#
_entry.id   AF-A0A3A8ZN92-F1
#
_cell.length_a   1.000
_cell.length_b   1.000
_cell.length_c   1.000
_cell.angle_alpha   90.00
_cell.angle_beta   90.00
_cell.angle_gamma   90.00
#
_symmetry.space_group_name_H-M   'P 1'
#
loop_
_entity.id
_entity.type
_entity.pdbx_description
1 polymer ?
#
loop_
_entity_poly.entity_id
_entity_poly.type
_entity_poly.pdbx_seq_one_letter_code
_entity_poly.pdbx_strand_id
1 'polypeptide(L)'
;MNEQLKVLLQDTVDSGLYQIILSNPRHKGESVPFKVKIRPVLVKERLLFQETVYQGTKVFHENYEDTSMISRIEEKLTHDFKQCEVEHKACRAVVLVSKKGRMTISRRQPAQNVTQPEEMRKMQMSHNRVKRYILEEGIPVPFLIDLGVQTRDGKIVHARYDKFRQINRFLEFIEDILPTLPKEGTVRILDFGCGKSYLTFAMYYYLHCLKKYDVQITGLDLKEDVIENCNRLSRQYGYDKLMFLKGDIADYEMRDRVDMVVTLHACDTATDYALLKAVRWNVKVILSVPCCQHEVNRQIHNKELASVLGYGIIKERMSALITDAVRAELLEAQGYETSILEFIDMEHTPKNLLIRAVRRPGEQPLKSLAKMEEVIRLAEFLQIEPTLLKLLCDGSDREA
;
A
#
# COMPACT_ATOMS: atom_id res chain seq x y z
N MET A 1 23.17 31.85 -18.62
CA MET A 1 21.87 31.18 -18.83
C MET A 1 22.13 29.93 -19.67
N ASN A 2 21.78 28.74 -19.20
CA ASN A 2 21.88 27.55 -20.06
C ASN A 2 20.60 27.45 -20.88
N GLU A 3 20.70 27.76 -22.17
CA GLU A 3 19.56 27.81 -23.10
C GLU A 3 18.78 26.50 -23.16
N GLN A 4 19.45 25.36 -22.95
CA GLN A 4 18.82 24.04 -22.89
C GLN A 4 17.96 23.85 -21.63
N LEU A 5 18.32 24.47 -20.50
CA LEU A 5 17.50 24.44 -19.29
C LEU A 5 16.23 25.25 -19.48
N LYS A 6 16.34 26.44 -20.06
CA LYS A 6 15.20 27.31 -20.32
C LYS A 6 14.18 26.63 -21.24
N VAL A 7 14.64 26.01 -22.33
CA VAL A 7 13.79 25.22 -23.24
C VAL A 7 13.12 24.07 -22.49
N LEU A 8 13.87 23.30 -21.67
CA LEU A 8 13.28 22.22 -20.87
C LEU A 8 12.17 22.73 -19.95
N LEU A 9 12.40 23.84 -19.24
CA LEU A 9 11.42 24.38 -18.30
C LEU A 9 10.21 24.99 -19.02
N GLN A 10 10.41 25.67 -20.15
CA GLN A 10 9.31 26.15 -20.99
C GLN A 10 8.46 24.99 -21.56
N ASP A 11 9.10 23.86 -21.89
CA ASP A 11 8.41 22.66 -22.38
C ASP A 11 7.65 21.89 -21.29
N THR A 12 7.98 22.10 -20.00
CA THR A 12 7.52 21.20 -18.92
C THR A 12 6.83 21.89 -17.77
N VAL A 13 6.97 23.20 -17.59
CA VAL A 13 6.20 24.00 -16.61
C VAL A 13 4.88 24.43 -17.25
N ASP A 14 4.05 23.45 -17.57
CA ASP A 14 2.72 23.61 -18.14
C ASP A 14 1.70 22.72 -17.41
N SER A 15 0.49 22.62 -17.97
CA SER A 15 -0.58 21.73 -17.51
C SER A 15 -0.22 20.24 -17.48
N GLY A 16 0.81 19.80 -18.21
CA GLY A 16 1.28 18.43 -18.28
C GLY A 16 2.31 18.05 -17.22
N LEU A 17 2.71 19.00 -16.36
CA LEU A 17 3.70 18.75 -15.32
C LEU A 17 3.13 17.82 -14.24
N TYR A 18 3.85 16.77 -13.87
CA TYR A 18 3.51 15.99 -12.69
C TYR A 18 4.21 16.54 -11.45
N GLN A 19 5.52 16.74 -11.54
CA GLN A 19 6.33 17.35 -10.50
C GLN A 19 7.71 17.76 -11.00
N ILE A 20 8.31 18.75 -10.32
CA ILE A 20 9.74 19.05 -10.36
C ILE A 20 10.30 18.91 -8.95
N ILE A 21 11.47 18.28 -8.81
CA ILE A 21 12.17 18.14 -7.53
C ILE A 21 13.56 18.74 -7.67
N LEU A 22 13.86 19.75 -6.84
CA LEU A 22 15.22 20.26 -6.66
C LEU A 22 15.82 19.61 -5.42
N SER A 23 17.00 19.02 -5.57
CA SER A 23 17.67 18.24 -4.52
C SER A 23 19.18 18.41 -4.59
N ASN A 24 19.90 17.81 -3.63
CA ASN A 24 21.35 17.89 -3.51
C ASN A 24 21.85 19.34 -3.31
N PRO A 25 21.62 19.94 -2.14
CA PRO A 25 21.93 21.35 -1.89
C PRO A 25 23.44 21.63 -1.95
N ARG A 26 23.79 22.86 -2.34
CA ARG A 26 25.18 23.36 -2.43
C ARG A 26 25.78 23.61 -1.06
N HIS A 27 24.95 24.09 -0.15
CA HIS A 27 25.31 24.41 1.23
C HIS A 27 24.56 23.47 2.19
N LYS A 28 25.14 23.25 3.37
CA LYS A 28 24.52 22.45 4.44
C LYS A 28 24.30 23.35 5.64
N GLY A 29 23.14 23.23 6.27
CA GLY A 29 22.76 23.97 7.46
C GLY A 29 21.27 23.80 7.76
N GLU A 30 20.88 23.95 9.02
CA GLU A 30 19.48 23.79 9.44
C GLU A 30 18.55 24.86 8.83
N SER A 31 19.11 26.04 8.54
CA SER A 31 18.43 27.14 7.86
C SER A 31 18.50 27.08 6.33
N VAL A 32 19.11 26.05 5.73
CA VAL A 32 19.23 25.91 4.28
C VAL A 32 18.20 24.90 3.77
N PRO A 33 17.41 25.23 2.73
CA PRO A 33 16.51 24.26 2.11
C PRO A 33 17.27 23.04 1.58
N PHE A 34 16.85 21.83 2.00
CA PHE A 34 17.46 20.58 1.54
C PHE A 34 16.71 19.94 0.37
N LYS A 35 15.45 20.34 0.15
CA LYS A 35 14.62 19.88 -0.96
C LYS A 35 13.58 20.93 -1.33
N VAL A 36 13.31 21.08 -2.61
CA VAL A 36 12.15 21.83 -3.12
C VAL A 36 11.34 20.92 -4.03
N LYS A 37 10.02 20.92 -3.86
CA LYS A 37 9.09 20.17 -4.71
C LYS A 37 8.10 21.14 -5.33
N ILE A 38 7.95 21.10 -6.64
CA ILE A 38 7.04 21.93 -7.41
C ILE A 38 6.01 21.04 -8.09
N ARG A 39 4.73 21.44 -8.05
CA ARG A 39 3.63 20.74 -8.70
C ARG A 39 2.64 21.75 -9.29
N PRO A 40 1.95 21.46 -10.41
CA PRO A 40 0.86 22.32 -10.82
C PRO A 40 -0.29 22.24 -9.81
N VAL A 41 -0.94 23.37 -9.61
CA VAL A 41 -2.15 23.54 -8.81
C VAL A 41 -3.06 24.48 -9.57
N LEU A 42 -4.34 24.15 -9.68
CA LEU A 42 -5.30 25.17 -10.03
C LEU A 42 -5.52 26.05 -8.80
N VAL A 43 -5.66 27.37 -8.96
CA VAL A 43 -6.08 28.32 -7.93
C VAL A 43 -7.09 29.29 -8.53
N LYS A 44 -8.35 29.29 -8.09
CA LYS A 44 -9.45 30.12 -8.65
C LYS A 44 -9.52 30.02 -10.19
N GLU A 45 -9.51 28.78 -10.70
CA GLU A 45 -9.55 28.45 -12.15
C GLU A 45 -8.31 28.86 -12.97
N ARG A 46 -7.24 29.35 -12.33
CA ARG A 46 -5.96 29.63 -12.98
C ARG A 46 -4.95 28.55 -12.66
N LEU A 47 -4.19 28.10 -13.66
CA LEU A 47 -3.07 27.18 -13.45
C LEU A 47 -1.90 27.94 -12.83
N LEU A 48 -1.55 27.59 -11.59
CA LEU A 48 -0.36 28.01 -10.89
C LEU A 48 0.54 26.80 -10.59
N PHE A 49 1.73 27.05 -10.08
CA PHE A 49 2.68 26.05 -9.66
C PHE A 49 3.01 26.26 -8.19
N GLN A 50 2.65 25.28 -7.37
CA GLN A 50 2.93 25.31 -5.94
C GLN A 50 4.35 24.81 -5.70
N GLU A 51 5.17 25.67 -5.15
CA GLU A 51 6.47 25.35 -4.57
C GLU A 51 6.29 24.91 -3.12
N THR A 52 6.95 23.81 -2.74
CA THR A 52 7.06 23.31 -1.38
C THR A 52 8.54 23.23 -0.99
N VAL A 53 8.95 24.04 -0.03
CA VAL A 53 10.35 24.15 0.42
C VAL A 53 10.52 23.43 1.75
N TYR A 54 11.44 22.47 1.81
CA TYR A 54 11.78 21.73 3.03
C TYR A 54 13.09 22.26 3.61
N GLN A 55 13.03 22.79 4.84
CA GLN A 55 14.16 23.44 5.52
C GLN A 55 14.16 23.04 7.00
N GLY A 56 15.14 22.24 7.42
CA GLY A 56 15.16 21.65 8.76
C GLY A 56 13.88 20.84 9.03
N THR A 57 13.15 21.20 10.09
CA THR A 57 11.84 20.62 10.45
C THR A 57 10.65 21.38 9.88
N LYS A 58 10.87 22.48 9.13
CA LYS A 58 9.82 23.36 8.59
C LYS A 58 9.54 23.08 7.11
N VAL A 59 8.29 23.28 6.72
CA VAL A 59 7.81 23.17 5.34
C VAL A 59 7.04 24.44 4.98
N PHE A 60 7.39 25.06 3.85
CA PHE A 60 6.75 26.28 3.35
C PHE A 60 6.08 26.01 2.00
N HIS A 61 4.94 26.67 1.74
CA HIS A 61 4.17 26.52 0.50
C HIS A 61 3.83 27.88 -0.11
N GLU A 62 4.16 28.06 -1.38
CA GLU A 62 3.84 29.28 -2.14
C GLU A 62 3.45 28.93 -3.59
N ASN A 63 2.56 29.71 -4.20
CA ASN A 63 2.05 29.44 -5.55
C ASN A 63 2.52 30.54 -6.53
N TYR A 64 2.94 30.13 -7.72
CA TYR A 64 3.49 31.02 -8.74
C TYR A 64 2.88 30.79 -10.12
N GLU A 65 2.84 31.81 -10.96
CA GLU A 65 2.56 31.65 -12.40
C GLU A 65 3.74 30.96 -13.11
N ASP A 66 3.52 30.43 -14.31
CA ASP A 66 4.50 29.67 -15.10
C ASP A 66 5.84 30.40 -15.27
N THR A 67 5.83 31.65 -15.75
CA THR A 67 7.01 32.48 -16.00
C THR A 67 7.79 32.79 -14.72
N SER A 68 7.06 33.05 -13.63
CA SER A 68 7.64 33.26 -12.30
C SER A 68 8.25 31.97 -11.74
N MET A 69 7.60 30.83 -11.96
CA MET A 69 8.08 29.52 -11.52
C MET A 69 9.35 29.11 -12.26
N ILE A 70 9.40 29.27 -13.58
CA ILE A 70 10.60 29.01 -14.40
C ILE A 70 11.79 29.82 -13.84
N SER A 71 11.58 31.11 -13.60
CA SER A 71 12.62 32.01 -13.08
C SER A 71 13.13 31.57 -11.70
N ARG A 72 12.23 31.14 -10.80
CA ARG A 72 12.63 30.57 -9.50
C ARG A 72 13.42 29.29 -9.61
N ILE A 73 13.03 28.38 -10.50
CA ILE A 73 13.75 27.11 -10.69
C ILE A 73 15.18 27.39 -11.18
N GLU A 74 15.34 28.33 -12.12
CA GLU A 74 16.65 28.75 -12.62
C GLU A 74 17.53 29.35 -11.51
N GLU A 75 16.97 30.24 -10.69
CA GLU A 75 17.67 30.85 -9.55
C GLU A 75 18.14 29.79 -8.55
N LYS A 76 17.24 28.89 -8.16
CA LYS A 76 17.52 27.81 -7.20
C LYS A 76 18.55 26.80 -7.72
N LEU A 77 18.57 26.48 -9.01
CA LEU A 77 19.59 25.62 -9.59
C LEU A 77 20.96 26.29 -9.73
N THR A 78 20.95 27.62 -9.84
CA THR A 78 22.18 28.40 -9.93
C THR A 78 22.85 28.51 -8.55
N HIS A 79 22.07 28.80 -7.51
CA HIS A 79 22.61 29.17 -6.19
C HIS A 79 22.47 28.09 -5.11
N ASP A 80 21.39 27.30 -5.14
CA ASP A 80 21.01 26.49 -3.97
C ASP A 80 21.18 24.98 -4.19
N PHE A 81 20.89 24.47 -5.38
CA PHE A 81 20.82 23.03 -5.67
C PHE A 81 21.75 22.59 -6.80
N LYS A 82 22.07 21.29 -6.79
CA LYS A 82 22.90 20.64 -7.83
C LYS A 82 22.12 19.66 -8.70
N GLN A 83 20.84 19.43 -8.40
CA GLN A 83 20.04 18.45 -9.12
C GLN A 83 18.60 18.93 -9.27
N CYS A 84 18.03 18.74 -10.46
CA CYS A 84 16.62 18.92 -10.75
C CYS A 84 16.10 17.69 -11.50
N GLU A 85 14.99 17.14 -11.03
CA GLU A 85 14.27 16.05 -11.68
C GLU A 85 12.91 16.57 -12.13
N VAL A 86 12.55 16.32 -13.38
CA VAL A 86 11.30 16.74 -14.01
C VAL A 86 10.53 15.51 -14.43
N GLU A 87 9.29 15.39 -13.96
CA GLU A 87 8.32 14.42 -14.45
C GLU A 87 7.16 15.16 -15.12
N HIS A 88 6.96 14.87 -16.41
CA HIS A 88 5.98 15.53 -17.25
C HIS A 88 5.32 14.50 -18.18
N LYS A 89 4.07 14.76 -18.63
CA LYS A 89 3.31 13.85 -19.51
C LYS A 89 4.08 13.39 -20.75
N ALA A 90 4.93 14.25 -21.30
CA ALA A 90 5.67 13.99 -22.54
C ALA A 90 7.12 13.55 -22.33
N CYS A 91 7.68 13.73 -21.13
CA CYS A 91 9.09 13.41 -20.87
C CYS A 91 9.40 13.30 -19.39
N ARG A 92 10.44 12.52 -19.08
CA ARG A 92 11.19 12.64 -17.83
C ARG A 92 12.53 13.30 -18.13
N ALA A 93 12.98 14.22 -17.28
CA ALA A 93 14.29 14.83 -17.43
C ALA A 93 15.04 14.90 -16.09
N VAL A 94 16.36 14.78 -16.16
CA VAL A 94 17.26 14.99 -15.02
C VAL A 94 18.30 16.03 -15.43
N VAL A 95 18.44 17.07 -14.61
CA VAL A 95 19.43 18.13 -14.72
C VAL A 95 20.42 17.98 -13.57
N LEU A 96 21.70 17.84 -13.88
CA LEU A 96 22.79 17.80 -12.91
C LEU A 96 23.68 19.03 -13.09
N VAL A 97 24.01 19.72 -12.00
CA VAL A 97 24.86 20.91 -12.00
C VAL A 97 26.20 20.58 -11.34
N SER A 98 27.28 20.73 -12.09
CA SER A 98 28.64 20.52 -11.59
C SER A 98 29.06 21.58 -10.57
N LYS A 99 30.16 21.31 -9.85
CA LYS A 99 30.78 22.29 -8.92
C LYS A 99 31.13 23.62 -9.60
N LYS A 100 31.46 23.61 -10.89
CA LYS A 100 31.80 24.80 -11.70
C LYS A 100 30.57 25.44 -12.40
N GLY A 101 29.35 24.99 -12.08
CA GLY A 101 28.11 25.56 -12.65
C GLY A 101 27.70 25.02 -14.02
N ARG A 102 28.50 24.14 -14.65
CA ARG A 102 28.11 23.47 -15.89
C ARG A 102 26.92 22.53 -15.62
N MET A 103 25.86 22.64 -16.41
CA MET A 103 24.67 21.78 -16.29
C MET A 103 24.66 20.71 -17.38
N THR A 104 24.23 19.50 -17.02
CA THR A 104 24.01 18.37 -17.93
C THR A 104 22.54 17.97 -17.84
N ILE A 105 21.87 17.90 -18.99
CA ILE A 105 20.44 17.59 -19.08
C ILE A 105 20.29 16.25 -19.80
N SER A 106 19.60 15.31 -19.18
CA SER A 106 19.17 14.04 -19.80
C SER A 106 17.66 14.02 -19.88
N ARG A 107 17.11 13.97 -21.10
CA ARG A 107 15.65 13.91 -21.36
C ARG A 107 15.33 12.55 -21.98
N ARG A 108 14.33 11.85 -21.44
CA ARG A 108 13.80 10.56 -21.96
C ARG A 108 12.29 10.68 -22.19
N GLN A 109 11.80 10.17 -23.31
CA GLN A 109 10.37 10.04 -23.54
C GLN A 109 9.83 8.84 -22.75
N PRO A 110 8.65 8.93 -22.11
CA PRO A 110 8.00 7.78 -21.51
C PRO A 110 7.64 6.79 -22.64
N ALA A 111 7.86 5.49 -22.40
CA ALA A 111 7.54 4.45 -23.37
C ALA A 111 6.05 4.57 -23.77
N GLN A 112 5.79 4.73 -25.06
CA GLN A 112 4.45 4.86 -25.60
C GLN A 112 3.68 3.55 -25.33
N ASN A 113 2.67 3.62 -24.48
CA ASN A 113 1.47 2.78 -24.58
C ASN A 113 0.30 3.50 -23.89
N VAL A 114 -0.83 3.50 -24.60
CA VAL A 114 -2.18 3.99 -24.23
C VAL A 114 -2.45 5.48 -24.44
N THR A 115 -2.98 5.79 -25.62
CA THR A 115 -3.82 6.94 -25.93
C THR A 115 -5.03 6.97 -24.97
N GLN A 116 -5.08 7.94 -24.04
CA GLN A 116 -6.28 8.23 -23.25
C GLN A 116 -7.13 9.34 -23.93
N PRO A 117 -8.47 9.23 -23.99
CA PRO A 117 -9.35 10.20 -24.66
C PRO A 117 -9.34 11.60 -24.03
N GLU A 118 -9.66 12.61 -24.84
CA GLU A 118 -9.58 14.04 -24.51
C GLU A 118 -10.53 14.49 -23.38
N GLU A 119 -11.57 13.75 -23.06
CA GLU A 119 -12.49 14.05 -21.95
C GLU A 119 -11.80 13.97 -20.58
N MET A 120 -10.79 13.12 -20.43
CA MET A 120 -9.98 13.02 -19.22
C MET A 120 -8.99 14.18 -19.04
N ARG A 121 -8.77 15.00 -20.09
CA ARG A 121 -7.84 16.15 -20.08
C ARG A 121 -8.46 17.42 -19.50
N LYS A 122 -9.78 17.63 -19.64
CA LYS A 122 -10.45 18.81 -19.04
C LYS A 122 -10.61 18.70 -17.52
N MET A 123 -10.62 17.50 -16.95
CA MET A 123 -10.79 17.31 -15.51
C MET A 123 -9.52 17.60 -14.66
N GLN A 124 -8.31 17.51 -15.24
CA GLN A 124 -7.05 17.74 -14.51
C GLN A 124 -6.74 19.22 -14.21
N MET A 125 -7.40 20.14 -14.92
CA MET A 125 -7.28 21.59 -14.74
C MET A 125 -8.45 22.14 -13.92
N SER A 126 -9.10 21.30 -13.11
CA SER A 126 -10.12 21.70 -12.14
C SER A 126 -9.59 21.47 -10.72
N HIS A 127 -10.04 22.29 -9.78
CA HIS A 127 -9.41 22.55 -8.49
C HIS A 127 -9.46 21.44 -7.45
N ASN A 128 -9.65 20.21 -7.89
CA ASN A 128 -9.60 19.02 -7.08
C ASN A 128 -8.56 18.12 -7.74
N ARG A 129 -7.45 17.80 -7.05
CA ARG A 129 -6.81 16.51 -7.32
C ARG A 129 -7.86 15.48 -6.94
N VAL A 130 -8.75 15.13 -7.87
CA VAL A 130 -9.55 13.93 -7.74
C VAL A 130 -8.52 12.83 -7.79
N LYS A 131 -8.10 12.36 -6.60
CA LYS A 131 -7.41 11.08 -6.47
C LYS A 131 -8.23 10.11 -7.32
N ARG A 132 -7.62 9.53 -8.36
CA ARG A 132 -8.30 8.50 -9.15
C ARG A 132 -8.42 7.27 -8.27
N TYR A 133 -9.50 7.25 -7.52
CA TYR A 133 -9.92 6.13 -6.74
C TYR A 133 -10.39 5.04 -7.70
N ILE A 134 -10.05 3.79 -7.38
CA ILE A 134 -10.53 2.60 -8.09
C ILE A 134 -12.07 2.57 -8.12
N LEU A 135 -12.68 2.90 -6.99
CA LEU A 135 -14.10 3.17 -6.88
C LEU A 135 -14.29 4.66 -7.14
N GLU A 136 -14.80 5.00 -8.33
CA GLU A 136 -14.96 6.40 -8.73
C GLU A 136 -16.15 7.05 -8.01
N GLU A 137 -16.00 8.33 -7.65
CA GLU A 137 -17.09 9.13 -7.10
C GLU A 137 -18.13 9.44 -8.19
N GLY A 138 -19.41 9.41 -7.84
CA GLY A 138 -20.52 9.61 -8.78
C GLY A 138 -20.99 8.33 -9.46
N ILE A 139 -20.28 7.20 -9.30
CA ILE A 139 -20.75 5.87 -9.70
C ILE A 139 -21.35 5.18 -8.47
N PRO A 140 -22.67 4.92 -8.43
CA PRO A 140 -23.29 4.22 -7.32
C PRO A 140 -22.80 2.77 -7.22
N VAL A 141 -22.25 2.39 -6.06
CA VAL A 141 -21.83 1.02 -5.76
C VAL A 141 -22.69 0.46 -4.63
N PRO A 142 -23.46 -0.63 -4.84
CA PRO A 142 -24.47 -1.09 -3.88
C PRO A 142 -23.98 -1.24 -2.44
N PHE A 143 -22.84 -1.90 -2.23
CA PHE A 143 -22.32 -2.10 -0.88
C PHE A 143 -21.82 -0.82 -0.22
N LEU A 144 -21.36 0.18 -0.98
CA LEU A 144 -20.97 1.49 -0.42
C LEU A 144 -22.18 2.29 0.03
N ILE A 145 -23.31 2.16 -0.67
CA ILE A 145 -24.58 2.80 -0.31
C ILE A 145 -25.12 2.22 0.99
N ASP A 146 -25.21 0.90 1.10
CA ASP A 146 -25.69 0.22 2.30
C ASP A 146 -24.77 0.47 3.51
N LEU A 147 -23.46 0.68 3.27
CA LEU A 147 -22.50 1.06 4.31
C LEU A 147 -22.61 2.54 4.74
N GLY A 148 -23.43 3.32 4.04
CA GLY A 148 -23.58 4.77 4.23
C GLY A 148 -22.36 5.59 3.80
N VAL A 149 -21.45 4.99 3.02
CA VAL A 149 -20.28 5.67 2.46
C VAL A 149 -20.66 6.47 1.22
N GLN A 150 -21.62 5.95 0.44
CA GLN A 150 -22.20 6.61 -0.70
C GLN A 150 -23.68 6.94 -0.48
N THR A 151 -24.11 8.01 -1.13
CA THR A 151 -25.52 8.30 -1.39
C THR A 151 -26.02 7.48 -2.57
N ARG A 152 -27.35 7.39 -2.77
CA ARG A 152 -27.94 6.63 -3.89
C ARG A 152 -27.54 7.18 -5.27
N ASP A 153 -27.20 8.47 -5.35
CA ASP A 153 -26.68 9.15 -6.53
C ASP A 153 -25.14 9.03 -6.66
N GLY A 154 -24.48 8.20 -5.85
CA GLY A 154 -23.06 7.88 -6.00
C GLY A 154 -22.09 8.91 -5.40
N LYS A 155 -22.58 9.99 -4.78
CA LYS A 155 -21.73 10.97 -4.07
C LYS A 155 -21.22 10.39 -2.76
N ILE A 156 -19.98 10.68 -2.41
CA ILE A 156 -19.39 10.23 -1.15
C ILE A 156 -19.94 11.06 0.01
N VAL A 157 -20.39 10.39 1.06
CA VAL A 157 -20.80 11.06 2.30
C VAL A 157 -19.56 11.63 2.97
N HIS A 158 -19.50 12.96 3.12
CA HIS A 158 -18.32 13.68 3.64
C HIS A 158 -17.79 13.10 4.97
N ALA A 159 -18.69 12.77 5.90
CA ALA A 159 -18.34 12.19 7.21
C ALA A 159 -17.79 10.74 7.14
N ARG A 160 -17.87 10.10 5.97
CA ARG A 160 -17.39 8.72 5.72
C ARG A 160 -16.27 8.68 4.67
N TYR A 161 -15.71 9.84 4.30
CA TYR A 161 -14.67 9.94 3.28
C TYR A 161 -13.41 9.13 3.62
N ASP A 162 -13.04 9.07 4.90
CA ASP A 162 -11.89 8.25 5.35
C ASP A 162 -12.09 6.77 5.10
N LYS A 163 -13.33 6.29 5.28
CA LYS A 163 -13.68 4.90 4.98
C LYS A 163 -13.62 4.62 3.48
N PHE A 164 -14.05 5.57 2.66
CA PHE A 164 -13.91 5.48 1.21
C PHE A 164 -12.43 5.44 0.78
N ARG A 165 -11.56 6.24 1.41
CA ARG A 165 -10.11 6.19 1.20
C ARG A 165 -9.53 4.84 1.60
N GLN A 166 -9.89 4.31 2.76
CA GLN A 166 -9.43 3.00 3.23
C GLN A 166 -9.80 1.89 2.25
N ILE A 167 -11.04 1.86 1.77
CA ILE A 167 -11.50 0.84 0.83
C ILE A 167 -10.70 0.94 -0.48
N ASN A 168 -10.52 2.14 -1.02
CA ASN A 168 -9.73 2.31 -2.25
C ASN A 168 -8.27 1.92 -2.07
N ARG A 169 -7.66 2.30 -0.95
CA ARG A 169 -6.28 1.93 -0.65
C ARG A 169 -6.09 0.42 -0.52
N PHE A 170 -7.08 -0.28 0.03
CA PHE A 170 -7.08 -1.75 0.03
C PHE A 170 -7.12 -2.30 -1.41
N LEU A 171 -7.98 -1.74 -2.26
CA LEU A 171 -8.09 -2.16 -3.65
C LEU A 171 -6.84 -1.86 -4.48
N GLU A 172 -6.07 -0.82 -4.15
CA GLU A 172 -4.76 -0.57 -4.76
C GLU A 172 -3.80 -1.75 -4.52
N PHE A 173 -3.81 -2.34 -3.32
CA PHE A 173 -3.01 -3.53 -3.04
C PHE A 173 -3.51 -4.77 -3.79
N ILE A 174 -4.83 -4.87 -4.02
CA ILE A 174 -5.40 -5.91 -4.88
C ILE A 174 -4.97 -5.69 -6.33
N GLU A 175 -4.95 -4.45 -6.82
CA GLU A 175 -4.51 -4.09 -8.17
C GLU A 175 -3.05 -4.52 -8.43
N ASP A 176 -2.17 -4.25 -7.47
CA ASP A 176 -0.75 -4.61 -7.53
C ASP A 176 -0.51 -6.13 -7.71
N ILE A 177 -1.37 -6.97 -7.13
CA ILE A 177 -1.22 -8.45 -7.17
C ILE A 177 -2.00 -9.11 -8.30
N LEU A 178 -2.80 -8.36 -9.08
CA LEU A 178 -3.57 -8.91 -10.20
C LEU A 178 -2.73 -9.73 -11.18
N PRO A 179 -1.49 -9.33 -11.55
CA PRO A 179 -0.67 -10.10 -12.49
C PRO A 179 -0.35 -11.52 -12.00
N THR A 180 -0.40 -11.78 -10.69
CA THR A 180 -0.10 -13.06 -10.07
C THR A 180 -1.31 -14.02 -10.10
N LEU A 181 -2.53 -13.49 -10.11
CA LEU A 181 -3.75 -14.28 -10.12
C LEU A 181 -3.93 -14.97 -11.50
N PRO A 182 -4.48 -16.20 -11.54
CA PRO A 182 -4.73 -16.85 -12.81
C PRO A 182 -5.76 -16.06 -13.63
N LYS A 183 -5.45 -15.85 -14.91
CA LYS A 183 -6.36 -15.17 -15.85
C LYS A 183 -7.43 -16.10 -16.42
N GLU A 184 -7.19 -17.40 -16.36
CA GLU A 184 -8.10 -18.44 -16.85
C GLU A 184 -8.57 -19.31 -15.68
N GLY A 185 -9.85 -19.67 -15.72
CA GLY A 185 -10.51 -20.43 -14.66
C GLY A 185 -10.96 -19.57 -13.46
N THR A 186 -11.55 -20.22 -12.47
CA THR A 186 -12.06 -19.56 -11.27
C THR A 186 -10.95 -19.28 -10.26
N VAL A 187 -10.70 -18.01 -9.97
CA VAL A 187 -9.83 -17.55 -8.88
C VAL A 187 -10.52 -17.82 -7.55
N ARG A 188 -9.91 -18.63 -6.68
CA ARG A 188 -10.48 -18.96 -5.35
C ARG A 188 -9.78 -18.18 -4.25
N ILE A 189 -10.54 -17.38 -3.51
CA ILE A 189 -10.04 -16.51 -2.44
C ILE A 189 -10.70 -16.91 -1.12
N LEU A 190 -9.89 -17.00 -0.07
CA LEU A 190 -10.37 -17.15 1.31
C LEU A 190 -10.13 -15.87 2.09
N ASP A 191 -11.13 -15.43 2.86
CA ASP A 191 -11.01 -14.30 3.78
C ASP A 191 -11.25 -14.79 5.22
N PHE A 192 -10.17 -14.93 5.98
CA PHE A 192 -10.19 -15.39 7.36
C PHE A 192 -10.42 -14.23 8.33
N GLY A 193 -11.41 -14.39 9.22
CA GLY A 193 -11.83 -13.31 10.11
C GLY A 193 -12.45 -12.18 9.30
N CYS A 194 -13.42 -12.51 8.45
CA CYS A 194 -14.00 -11.55 7.50
C CYS A 194 -14.83 -10.46 8.20
N GLY A 195 -15.29 -10.69 9.45
CA GLY A 195 -16.09 -9.74 10.21
C GLY A 195 -17.31 -9.26 9.41
N LYS A 196 -17.59 -7.95 9.45
CA LYS A 196 -18.69 -7.34 8.67
C LYS A 196 -18.41 -7.23 7.16
N SER A 197 -17.26 -7.74 6.70
CA SER A 197 -16.92 -8.08 5.31
C SER A 197 -16.96 -6.96 4.27
N TYR A 198 -16.93 -5.68 4.66
CA TYR A 198 -16.99 -4.58 3.68
C TYR A 198 -15.78 -4.57 2.72
N LEU A 199 -14.58 -4.96 3.18
CA LEU A 199 -13.41 -5.12 2.32
C LEU A 199 -13.52 -6.36 1.42
N THR A 200 -14.16 -7.43 1.91
CA THR A 200 -14.50 -8.63 1.11
C THR A 200 -15.47 -8.27 -0.02
N PHE A 201 -16.51 -7.49 0.25
CA PHE A 201 -17.44 -6.98 -0.77
C PHE A 201 -16.75 -6.08 -1.78
N ALA A 202 -15.87 -5.19 -1.31
CA ALA A 202 -15.08 -4.33 -2.19
C ALA A 202 -14.17 -5.15 -3.12
N MET A 203 -13.49 -6.16 -2.58
CA MET A 203 -12.63 -7.08 -3.35
C MET A 203 -13.43 -7.86 -4.39
N TYR A 204 -14.58 -8.42 -4.01
CA TYR A 204 -15.47 -9.11 -4.96
C TYR A 204 -15.92 -8.17 -6.08
N TYR A 205 -16.44 -6.98 -5.73
CA TYR A 205 -16.88 -5.99 -6.71
C TYR A 205 -15.76 -5.59 -7.67
N TYR A 206 -14.56 -5.34 -7.15
CA TYR A 206 -13.43 -4.94 -7.98
C TYR A 206 -12.98 -6.07 -8.93
N LEU A 207 -12.75 -7.28 -8.41
CA LEU A 207 -12.27 -8.40 -9.22
C LEU A 207 -13.33 -8.87 -10.22
N HIS A 208 -14.56 -9.05 -9.77
CA HIS A 208 -15.65 -9.57 -10.59
C HIS A 208 -16.29 -8.49 -11.47
N CYS A 209 -16.81 -7.42 -10.87
CA CYS A 209 -17.62 -6.44 -11.60
C CYS A 209 -16.75 -5.51 -12.46
N LEU A 210 -15.60 -5.05 -11.95
CA LEU A 210 -14.73 -4.11 -12.66
C LEU A 210 -13.68 -4.80 -13.53
N LYS A 211 -12.98 -5.81 -13.01
CA LYS A 211 -11.88 -6.50 -13.73
C LYS A 211 -12.31 -7.76 -14.46
N LYS A 212 -13.58 -8.19 -14.34
CA LYS A 212 -14.17 -9.32 -15.06
C LYS A 212 -13.51 -10.67 -14.82
N TYR A 213 -12.89 -10.85 -13.65
CA TYR A 213 -12.42 -12.18 -13.23
C TYR A 213 -13.60 -13.07 -12.87
N ASP A 214 -13.48 -14.36 -13.19
CA ASP A 214 -14.27 -15.38 -12.52
C ASP A 214 -13.67 -15.63 -11.13
N VAL A 215 -14.32 -15.13 -10.09
CA VAL A 215 -13.81 -15.18 -8.72
C VAL A 215 -14.83 -15.82 -7.80
N GLN A 216 -14.36 -16.74 -6.96
CA GLN A 216 -15.11 -17.32 -5.85
C GLN A 216 -14.44 -16.91 -4.55
N ILE A 217 -15.17 -16.23 -3.69
CA ILE A 217 -14.66 -15.75 -2.40
C ILE A 217 -15.46 -16.40 -1.27
N THR A 218 -14.76 -17.01 -0.33
CA THR A 218 -15.35 -17.56 0.89
C THR A 218 -14.82 -16.82 2.11
N GLY A 219 -15.70 -16.11 2.82
CA GLY A 219 -15.38 -15.47 4.10
C GLY A 219 -15.69 -16.40 5.27
N LEU A 220 -14.79 -16.45 6.26
CA LEU A 220 -14.94 -17.25 7.48
C LEU A 220 -14.93 -16.34 8.71
N ASP A 221 -15.90 -16.57 9.60
CA ASP A 221 -15.99 -15.92 10.91
C ASP A 221 -16.64 -16.86 11.93
N LEU A 222 -16.49 -16.55 13.22
CA LEU A 222 -17.06 -17.34 14.31
C LEU A 222 -18.51 -16.94 14.62
N LYS A 223 -18.92 -15.72 14.24
CA LYS A 223 -20.19 -15.11 14.63
C LYS A 223 -21.31 -15.40 13.62
N GLU A 224 -22.28 -16.22 14.03
CA GLU A 224 -23.44 -16.61 13.19
C GLU A 224 -24.21 -15.40 12.64
N ASP A 225 -24.52 -14.41 13.48
CA ASP A 225 -25.27 -13.20 13.12
C ASP A 225 -24.56 -12.38 12.04
N VAL A 226 -23.23 -12.34 12.11
CA VAL A 226 -22.38 -11.69 11.11
C VAL A 226 -22.45 -12.45 9.78
N ILE A 227 -22.32 -13.78 9.82
CA ILE A 227 -22.37 -14.66 8.64
C ILE A 227 -23.72 -14.59 7.93
N GLU A 228 -24.83 -14.68 8.69
CA GLU A 228 -26.19 -14.57 8.14
C GLU A 228 -26.40 -13.24 7.44
N ASN A 229 -25.98 -12.14 8.07
CA ASN A 229 -26.09 -10.81 7.49
C ASN A 229 -25.22 -10.66 6.23
N CYS A 230 -23.98 -11.15 6.23
CA CYS A 230 -23.10 -11.08 5.06
C CYS A 230 -23.66 -11.91 3.89
N ASN A 231 -24.20 -13.11 4.14
CA ASN A 231 -24.86 -13.91 3.11
C ASN A 231 -26.17 -13.29 2.59
N ARG A 232 -26.93 -12.59 3.45
CA ARG A 232 -28.09 -11.81 3.01
C ARG A 232 -27.68 -10.66 2.07
N LEU A 233 -26.64 -9.91 2.44
CA LEU A 233 -26.11 -8.82 1.60
C LEU A 233 -25.53 -9.34 0.29
N SER A 234 -24.80 -10.46 0.31
CA SER A 234 -24.27 -11.10 -0.90
C SER A 234 -25.38 -11.41 -1.92
N ARG A 235 -26.49 -12.02 -1.45
CA ARG A 235 -27.68 -12.27 -2.28
C ARG A 235 -28.35 -10.98 -2.77
N GLN A 236 -28.47 -9.97 -1.90
CA GLN A 236 -29.05 -8.67 -2.24
C GLN A 236 -28.28 -7.96 -3.36
N TYR A 237 -26.96 -8.12 -3.40
CA TYR A 237 -26.10 -7.53 -4.44
C TYR A 237 -25.93 -8.41 -5.69
N GLY A 238 -26.47 -9.63 -5.71
CA GLY A 238 -26.29 -10.59 -6.80
C GLY A 238 -24.87 -11.14 -6.90
N TYR A 239 -24.17 -11.29 -5.77
CA TYR A 239 -22.80 -11.81 -5.71
C TYR A 239 -22.80 -13.33 -5.52
N ASP A 240 -23.23 -14.06 -6.55
CA ASP A 240 -23.51 -15.50 -6.45
C ASP A 240 -22.30 -16.37 -6.04
N LYS A 241 -21.08 -15.90 -6.31
CA LYS A 241 -19.82 -16.59 -5.95
C LYS A 241 -19.13 -15.99 -4.71
N LEU A 242 -19.83 -15.15 -3.95
CA LEU A 242 -19.39 -14.67 -2.64
C LEU A 242 -20.24 -15.33 -1.55
N MET A 243 -19.61 -16.15 -0.72
CA MET A 243 -20.28 -16.83 0.38
C MET A 243 -19.55 -16.66 1.70
N PHE A 244 -20.29 -16.77 2.79
CA PHE A 244 -19.78 -16.66 4.14
C PHE A 244 -20.14 -17.91 4.92
N LEU A 245 -19.17 -18.45 5.64
CA LEU A 245 -19.31 -19.67 6.42
C LEU A 245 -18.96 -19.40 7.87
N LYS A 246 -19.71 -20.01 8.79
CA LYS A 246 -19.31 -20.07 10.18
C LYS A 246 -18.28 -21.16 10.35
N GLY A 247 -17.13 -20.83 10.94
CA GLY A 247 -16.10 -21.79 11.22
C GLY A 247 -14.87 -21.18 11.87
N ASP A 248 -14.14 -22.01 12.61
CA ASP A 248 -12.81 -21.66 13.07
C ASP A 248 -11.80 -21.81 11.92
N ILE A 249 -10.83 -20.90 11.87
CA ILE A 249 -9.72 -20.94 10.92
C ILE A 249 -8.97 -22.26 11.04
N ALA A 250 -8.74 -22.76 12.26
CA ALA A 250 -7.98 -23.97 12.54
C ALA A 250 -8.65 -25.22 11.95
N ASP A 251 -9.98 -25.30 12.00
CA ASP A 251 -10.74 -26.49 11.58
C ASP A 251 -11.16 -26.46 10.10
N TYR A 252 -11.09 -25.29 9.45
CA TYR A 252 -11.55 -25.15 8.08
C TYR A 252 -10.57 -25.76 7.08
N GLU A 253 -11.02 -26.74 6.30
CA GLU A 253 -10.25 -27.36 5.22
C GLU A 253 -10.90 -27.08 3.86
N MET A 254 -10.09 -26.65 2.88
CA MET A 254 -10.53 -26.56 1.49
C MET A 254 -10.00 -27.75 0.69
N ARG A 255 -10.88 -28.42 -0.06
CA ARG A 255 -10.49 -29.51 -0.98
C ARG A 255 -9.96 -29.00 -2.32
N ASP A 256 -10.42 -27.81 -2.71
CA ASP A 256 -10.00 -27.15 -3.94
C ASP A 256 -8.71 -26.35 -3.72
N ARG A 257 -8.04 -26.01 -4.83
CA ARG A 257 -6.89 -25.11 -4.84
C ARG A 257 -7.29 -23.71 -4.38
N VAL A 258 -6.54 -23.12 -3.44
CA VAL A 258 -6.67 -21.72 -3.04
C VAL A 258 -5.66 -20.86 -3.81
N ASP A 259 -6.12 -19.78 -4.45
CA ASP A 259 -5.24 -18.82 -5.14
C ASP A 259 -4.72 -17.74 -4.21
N MET A 260 -5.58 -17.26 -3.30
CA MET A 260 -5.28 -16.12 -2.45
C MET A 260 -5.91 -16.28 -1.07
N VAL A 261 -5.17 -15.92 -0.03
CA VAL A 261 -5.67 -15.82 1.34
C VAL A 261 -5.59 -14.36 1.79
N VAL A 262 -6.67 -13.90 2.39
CA VAL A 262 -6.81 -12.58 3.00
C VAL A 262 -7.13 -12.77 4.47
N THR A 263 -6.50 -11.97 5.34
CA THR A 263 -6.79 -11.96 6.78
C THR A 263 -6.75 -10.52 7.29
N LEU A 264 -7.92 -9.91 7.45
CA LEU A 264 -8.02 -8.47 7.78
C LEU A 264 -8.35 -8.22 9.25
N HIS A 265 -9.08 -9.14 9.88
CA HIS A 265 -9.49 -9.01 11.28
C HIS A 265 -9.21 -10.26 12.13
N ALA A 266 -8.48 -11.25 11.61
CA ALA A 266 -7.93 -12.29 12.49
C ALA A 266 -6.88 -11.64 13.40
N CYS A 267 -7.10 -11.70 14.72
CA CYS A 267 -6.25 -11.04 15.71
C CYS A 267 -5.41 -12.04 16.52
N ASP A 268 -4.29 -11.56 17.06
CA ASP A 268 -3.30 -12.32 17.82
C ASP A 268 -2.89 -13.60 17.07
N THR A 269 -2.94 -14.76 17.72
CA THR A 269 -2.53 -16.05 17.14
C THR A 269 -3.45 -16.54 16.01
N ALA A 270 -4.65 -15.99 15.86
CA ALA A 270 -5.54 -16.35 14.74
C ALA A 270 -4.92 -15.96 13.39
N THR A 271 -4.15 -14.86 13.34
CA THR A 271 -3.37 -14.49 12.16
C THR A 271 -2.35 -15.59 11.83
N ASP A 272 -1.69 -16.16 12.84
CA ASP A 272 -0.65 -17.18 12.66
C ASP A 272 -1.22 -18.49 12.08
N TYR A 273 -2.39 -18.94 12.56
CA TYR A 273 -3.08 -20.08 11.98
C TYR A 273 -3.51 -19.85 10.52
N ALA A 274 -4.00 -18.64 10.20
CA ALA A 274 -4.34 -18.27 8.84
C ALA A 274 -3.12 -18.30 7.90
N LEU A 275 -1.98 -17.75 8.37
CA LEU A 275 -0.72 -17.76 7.62
C LEU A 275 -0.19 -19.19 7.42
N LEU A 276 -0.24 -20.03 8.46
CA LEU A 276 0.15 -21.44 8.35
C LEU A 276 -0.67 -22.16 7.29
N LYS A 277 -2.00 -21.99 7.28
CA LYS A 277 -2.86 -22.63 6.27
C LYS A 277 -2.56 -22.12 4.87
N ALA A 278 -2.35 -20.81 4.71
CA ALA A 278 -1.95 -20.24 3.43
C ALA A 278 -0.63 -20.83 2.91
N VAL A 279 0.36 -21.01 3.79
CA VAL A 279 1.63 -21.68 3.46
C VAL A 279 1.39 -23.14 3.05
N ARG A 280 0.65 -23.91 3.86
CA ARG A 280 0.37 -25.34 3.60
C ARG A 280 -0.43 -25.58 2.32
N TRP A 281 -1.42 -24.73 2.03
CA TRP A 281 -2.16 -24.78 0.77
C TRP A 281 -1.41 -24.19 -0.41
N ASN A 282 -0.19 -23.71 -0.18
CA ASN A 282 0.72 -23.28 -1.21
C ASN A 282 0.16 -22.17 -2.10
N VAL A 283 -0.53 -21.22 -1.46
CA VAL A 283 -1.28 -20.17 -2.15
C VAL A 283 -0.35 -19.22 -2.90
N LYS A 284 -0.87 -18.54 -3.92
CA LYS A 284 -0.05 -17.62 -4.72
C LYS A 284 0.15 -16.28 -4.02
N VAL A 285 -0.86 -15.81 -3.29
CA VAL A 285 -0.90 -14.48 -2.68
C VAL A 285 -1.46 -14.56 -1.26
N ILE A 286 -0.82 -13.85 -0.33
CA ILE A 286 -1.31 -13.63 1.03
C ILE A 286 -1.37 -12.12 1.28
N LEU A 287 -2.50 -11.62 1.74
CA LEU A 287 -2.64 -10.26 2.26
C LEU A 287 -3.12 -10.32 3.72
N SER A 288 -2.31 -9.83 4.64
CA SER A 288 -2.58 -9.89 6.08
C SER A 288 -2.50 -8.51 6.72
N VAL A 289 -3.55 -8.11 7.43
CA VAL A 289 -3.58 -6.90 8.27
C VAL A 289 -3.59 -7.34 9.74
N PRO A 290 -2.43 -7.37 10.42
CA PRO A 290 -2.35 -7.79 11.81
C PRO A 290 -2.96 -6.72 12.75
N CYS A 291 -4.18 -6.95 13.22
CA CYS A 291 -4.98 -5.99 14.01
C CYS A 291 -4.53 -5.82 15.47
N CYS A 292 -4.41 -6.91 16.24
CA CYS A 292 -4.07 -6.90 17.68
C CYS A 292 -3.02 -7.96 17.94
N GLN A 293 -1.98 -7.66 18.74
CA GLN A 293 -0.85 -8.57 18.96
C GLN A 293 -0.43 -8.48 20.42
N HIS A 294 -0.57 -9.58 21.15
CA HIS A 294 -0.29 -9.63 22.58
C HIS A 294 0.68 -10.75 22.95
N GLU A 295 0.88 -11.73 22.07
CA GLU A 295 1.83 -12.83 22.29
C GLU A 295 3.24 -12.32 22.62
N VAL A 296 3.88 -11.65 21.65
CA VAL A 296 5.25 -11.14 21.80
C VAL A 296 5.35 -10.15 22.97
N ASN A 297 4.34 -9.30 23.18
CA ASN A 297 4.35 -8.32 24.27
C ASN A 297 4.38 -9.00 25.66
N ARG A 298 3.76 -10.16 25.80
CA ARG A 298 3.77 -10.93 27.07
C ARG A 298 5.12 -11.60 27.32
N GLN A 299 5.88 -11.90 26.28
CA GLN A 299 7.10 -12.71 26.35
C GLN A 299 8.38 -11.88 26.32
N ILE A 300 8.43 -10.84 25.47
CA ILE A 300 9.67 -10.16 25.09
C ILE A 300 10.46 -9.68 26.31
N HIS A 301 11.68 -10.18 26.40
CA HIS A 301 12.65 -9.85 27.43
C HIS A 301 14.05 -9.81 26.84
N ASN A 302 14.76 -8.72 27.08
CA ASN A 302 16.14 -8.60 26.64
C ASN A 302 16.87 -7.60 27.54
N LYS A 303 18.03 -8.00 28.08
CA LYS A 303 18.81 -7.20 29.03
C LYS A 303 19.30 -5.89 28.41
N GLU A 304 19.75 -5.92 27.16
CA GLU A 304 20.24 -4.73 26.45
C GLU A 304 19.12 -3.75 26.10
N LEU A 305 17.90 -4.27 25.89
CA LEU A 305 16.71 -3.45 25.62
C LEU A 305 15.89 -3.10 26.86
N ALA A 306 16.34 -3.47 28.07
CA ALA A 306 15.56 -3.33 29.29
C ALA A 306 15.09 -1.89 29.56
N SER A 307 15.93 -0.89 29.28
CA SER A 307 15.59 0.53 29.43
C SER A 307 14.47 0.99 28.50
N VAL A 308 14.31 0.35 27.34
CA VAL A 308 13.28 0.66 26.35
C VAL A 308 12.01 -0.14 26.63
N LEU A 309 12.15 -1.44 26.91
CA LEU A 309 11.04 -2.35 27.21
C LEU A 309 10.37 -2.06 28.56
N GLY A 310 11.01 -1.28 29.44
CA GLY A 310 10.42 -0.80 30.69
C GLY A 310 9.23 0.16 30.50
N TYR A 311 9.13 0.84 29.36
CA TYR A 311 8.01 1.73 29.06
C TYR A 311 6.90 0.95 28.34
N GLY A 312 5.77 0.73 29.02
CA GLY A 312 4.69 -0.15 28.52
C GLY A 312 4.21 0.16 27.09
N ILE A 313 4.00 1.44 26.75
CA ILE A 313 3.59 1.84 25.39
C ILE A 313 4.65 1.56 24.33
N ILE A 314 5.93 1.70 24.69
CA ILE A 314 7.05 1.42 23.78
C ILE A 314 7.18 -0.09 23.60
N LYS A 315 7.11 -0.85 24.71
CA LYS A 315 7.10 -2.32 24.69
C LYS A 315 5.99 -2.85 23.78
N GLU A 316 4.76 -2.34 23.91
CA GLU A 316 3.62 -2.73 23.09
C GLU A 316 3.86 -2.47 21.60
N ARG A 317 4.30 -1.25 21.25
CA ARG A 317 4.55 -0.88 19.84
C ARG A 317 5.69 -1.67 19.23
N MET A 318 6.80 -1.83 19.95
CA MET A 318 7.92 -2.65 19.50
C MET A 318 7.49 -4.10 19.30
N SER A 319 6.75 -4.67 20.26
CA SER A 319 6.26 -6.05 20.18
C SER A 319 5.38 -6.26 18.95
N ALA A 320 4.48 -5.31 18.65
CA ALA A 320 3.66 -5.38 17.45
C ALA A 320 4.51 -5.38 16.17
N LEU A 321 5.47 -4.46 16.04
CA LEU A 321 6.36 -4.38 14.88
C LEU A 321 7.24 -5.63 14.73
N ILE A 322 7.77 -6.15 15.84
CA ILE A 322 8.55 -7.39 15.87
C ILE A 322 7.70 -8.57 15.42
N THR A 323 6.45 -8.66 15.89
CA THR A 323 5.53 -9.73 15.48
C THR A 323 5.32 -9.72 13.97
N ASP A 324 5.07 -8.54 13.39
CA ASP A 324 4.82 -8.40 11.95
C ASP A 324 6.07 -8.69 11.11
N ALA A 325 7.25 -8.26 11.59
CA ALA A 325 8.54 -8.56 10.96
C ALA A 325 8.85 -10.06 11.00
N VAL A 326 8.65 -10.73 12.16
CA VAL A 326 8.84 -12.17 12.29
C VAL A 326 7.92 -12.94 11.34
N ARG A 327 6.65 -12.55 11.24
CA ARG A 327 5.73 -13.18 10.28
C ARG A 327 6.16 -13.01 8.84
N ALA A 328 6.64 -11.81 8.46
CA ALA A 328 7.15 -11.58 7.12
C ALA A 328 8.39 -12.44 6.83
N GLU A 329 9.38 -12.48 7.73
CA GLU A 329 10.58 -13.31 7.54
C GLU A 329 10.26 -14.81 7.52
N LEU A 330 9.27 -15.27 8.30
CA LEU A 330 8.80 -16.66 8.24
C LEU A 330 8.17 -16.97 6.88
N LEU A 331 7.38 -16.05 6.30
CA LEU A 331 6.85 -16.22 4.95
C LEU A 331 7.95 -16.23 3.88
N GLU A 332 9.00 -15.41 4.02
CA GLU A 332 10.21 -15.49 3.17
C GLU A 332 10.89 -16.85 3.28
N ALA A 333 11.04 -17.38 4.50
CA ALA A 333 11.57 -18.71 4.72
C ALA A 333 10.71 -19.79 4.04
N GLN A 334 9.40 -19.57 3.89
CA GLN A 334 8.47 -20.46 3.18
C GLN A 334 8.37 -20.21 1.66
N GLY A 335 9.25 -19.38 1.09
CA GLY A 335 9.37 -19.19 -0.37
C GLY A 335 8.46 -18.09 -0.95
N TYR A 336 8.04 -17.14 -0.12
CA TYR A 336 7.29 -15.96 -0.56
C TYR A 336 8.21 -14.74 -0.66
N GLU A 337 7.94 -13.87 -1.64
CA GLU A 337 8.42 -12.50 -1.64
C GLU A 337 7.45 -11.64 -0.83
N THR A 338 7.95 -11.02 0.24
CA THR A 338 7.15 -10.32 1.23
C THR A 338 7.40 -8.81 1.22
N SER A 339 6.39 -8.06 1.60
CA SER A 339 6.46 -6.60 1.74
C SER A 339 5.57 -6.17 2.90
N ILE A 340 6.08 -5.29 3.76
CA ILE A 340 5.31 -4.62 4.80
C ILE A 340 4.96 -3.22 4.27
N LEU A 341 3.66 -2.98 4.08
CA LEU A 341 3.12 -1.78 3.44
C LEU A 341 2.27 -0.98 4.43
N GLU A 342 2.29 0.35 4.29
CA GLU A 342 1.37 1.22 5.01
C GLU A 342 -0.02 1.19 4.37
N PHE A 343 -0.99 0.69 5.12
CA PHE A 343 -2.37 0.51 4.71
C PHE A 343 -3.20 1.79 4.82
N ILE A 344 -3.18 2.50 5.96
CA ILE A 344 -3.94 3.75 6.14
C ILE A 344 -3.19 4.72 7.05
N ASP A 345 -3.48 6.01 6.92
CA ASP A 345 -2.86 7.05 7.74
C ASP A 345 -3.03 6.76 9.24
N MET A 346 -1.97 6.98 10.03
CA MET A 346 -1.94 6.73 11.48
C MET A 346 -3.01 7.49 12.28
N GLU A 347 -3.66 8.50 11.69
CA GLU A 347 -4.73 9.30 12.30
C GLU A 347 -5.95 8.44 12.71
N HIS A 348 -6.13 7.27 12.11
CA HIS A 348 -7.28 6.40 12.36
C HIS A 348 -6.97 5.19 13.24
N THR A 349 -5.72 4.73 13.27
CA THR A 349 -5.29 3.59 14.09
C THR A 349 -3.76 3.54 14.23
N PRO A 350 -3.22 3.21 15.42
CA PRO A 350 -1.78 2.97 15.59
C PRO A 350 -1.29 1.70 14.86
N LYS A 351 -2.21 0.89 14.33
CA LYS A 351 -1.96 -0.35 13.58
C LYS A 351 -2.31 -0.12 12.11
N ASN A 352 -1.31 0.23 11.33
CA ASN A 352 -1.47 0.67 9.94
C ASN A 352 -0.70 -0.19 8.92
N LEU A 353 -0.23 -1.38 9.30
CA LEU A 353 0.59 -2.21 8.42
C LEU A 353 -0.23 -3.32 7.74
N LEU A 354 0.14 -3.63 6.51
CA LEU A 354 -0.31 -4.79 5.74
C LEU A 354 0.92 -5.60 5.31
N ILE A 355 0.92 -6.89 5.59
CA ILE A 355 1.88 -7.86 5.06
C ILE A 355 1.32 -8.38 3.73
N ARG A 356 2.04 -8.13 2.64
CA ARG A 356 1.81 -8.72 1.33
C ARG A 356 2.85 -9.79 1.09
N ALA A 357 2.45 -11.00 0.75
CA ALA A 357 3.35 -12.08 0.38
C ALA A 357 2.92 -12.69 -0.96
N VAL A 358 3.85 -12.78 -1.91
CA VAL A 358 3.63 -13.34 -3.26
C VAL A 358 4.58 -14.50 -3.45
N ARG A 359 4.05 -15.67 -3.80
CA ARG A 359 4.87 -16.88 -3.91
C ARG A 359 5.84 -16.79 -5.09
N ARG A 360 7.14 -17.05 -4.85
CA ARG A 360 8.15 -17.06 -5.91
C ARG A 360 8.16 -18.42 -6.63
N PRO A 361 8.03 -18.47 -7.96
CA PRO A 361 8.15 -19.72 -8.69
C PRO A 361 9.62 -20.20 -8.71
N GLY A 362 9.87 -21.42 -8.22
CA GLY A 362 11.17 -22.09 -8.34
C GLY A 362 12.24 -21.69 -7.33
N GLU A 363 11.86 -21.21 -6.14
CA GLU A 363 12.83 -20.82 -5.12
C GLU A 363 13.62 -22.00 -4.52
N GLN A 364 14.90 -21.76 -4.23
CA GLN A 364 15.84 -22.79 -3.78
C GLN A 364 15.76 -23.05 -2.27
N PRO A 365 15.67 -24.32 -1.82
CA PRO A 365 15.57 -24.71 -0.40
C PRO A 365 16.66 -24.13 0.52
N LEU A 366 17.85 -23.84 0.00
CA LEU A 366 18.98 -23.31 0.78
C LEU A 366 18.74 -21.89 1.31
N LYS A 367 18.02 -21.04 0.57
CA LYS A 367 17.69 -19.67 1.05
C LYS A 367 16.64 -19.71 2.16
N SER A 368 15.70 -20.64 2.06
CA SER A 368 14.66 -20.89 3.05
C SER A 368 15.23 -21.29 4.41
N LEU A 369 16.25 -22.16 4.44
CA LEU A 369 16.90 -22.60 5.68
C LEU A 369 17.65 -21.46 6.38
N ALA A 370 18.44 -20.68 5.63
CA ALA A 370 19.18 -19.55 6.19
C ALA A 370 18.24 -18.51 6.82
N LYS A 371 17.09 -18.25 6.17
CA LYS A 371 16.06 -17.35 6.71
C LYS A 371 15.39 -17.89 7.96
N MET A 372 15.07 -19.17 7.99
CA MET A 372 14.52 -19.80 9.20
C MET A 372 15.49 -19.66 10.39
N GLU A 373 16.79 -19.90 10.18
CA GLU A 373 17.80 -19.74 11.23
C GLU A 373 17.93 -18.29 11.72
N GLU A 374 17.83 -17.30 10.83
CA GLU A 374 17.83 -15.89 11.21
C GLU A 374 16.66 -15.55 12.14
N VAL A 375 15.46 -16.07 11.83
CA VAL A 375 14.28 -15.88 12.67
C VAL A 375 14.43 -16.57 14.02
N ILE A 376 14.97 -17.80 14.05
CA ILE A 376 15.23 -18.53 15.30
C ILE A 376 16.21 -17.76 16.19
N ARG A 377 17.33 -17.28 15.63
CA ARG A 377 18.31 -16.46 16.37
C ARG A 377 17.69 -15.17 16.91
N LEU A 378 16.82 -14.51 16.13
CA LEU A 378 16.10 -13.33 16.59
C LEU A 378 15.14 -13.65 17.74
N ALA A 379 14.41 -14.77 17.63
CA ALA A 379 13.47 -15.22 18.65
C ALA A 379 14.20 -15.53 19.97
N GLU A 380 15.34 -16.23 19.91
CA GLU A 380 16.22 -16.49 21.05
C GLU A 380 16.77 -15.19 21.67
N PHE A 381 17.27 -14.28 20.84
CA PHE A 381 17.82 -12.99 21.29
C PHE A 381 16.78 -12.14 22.04
N LEU A 382 15.54 -12.14 21.56
CA LEU A 382 14.44 -11.40 22.16
C LEU A 382 13.68 -12.18 23.25
N GLN A 383 14.06 -13.45 23.47
CA GLN A 383 13.40 -14.39 24.37
C GLN A 383 11.90 -14.50 24.11
N ILE A 384 11.56 -14.72 22.84
CA ILE A 384 10.18 -14.90 22.39
C ILE A 384 10.00 -16.25 21.72
N GLU A 385 8.77 -16.74 21.76
CA GLU A 385 8.36 -18.01 21.18
C GLU A 385 7.10 -17.80 20.33
N PRO A 386 7.23 -17.20 19.13
CA PRO A 386 6.09 -16.85 18.29
C PRO A 386 5.31 -18.08 17.82
N THR A 387 3.97 -18.02 17.85
CA THR A 387 3.11 -19.16 17.48
C THR A 387 3.38 -19.65 16.05
N LEU A 388 3.52 -18.76 15.07
CA LEU A 388 3.78 -19.17 13.68
C LEU A 388 5.11 -19.93 13.53
N LEU A 389 6.16 -19.52 14.27
CA LEU A 389 7.45 -20.20 14.24
C LEU A 389 7.30 -21.65 14.75
N LYS A 390 6.65 -21.83 15.90
CA LYS A 390 6.35 -23.17 16.45
C LYS A 390 5.59 -24.04 15.47
N LEU A 391 4.51 -23.50 14.90
CA LEU A 391 3.65 -24.23 13.97
C LEU A 391 4.37 -24.68 12.69
N LEU A 392 5.35 -23.89 12.21
CA LEU A 392 6.16 -24.23 11.04
C LEU A 392 7.24 -25.26 11.37
N CYS A 393 7.85 -25.21 12.55
CA CYS A 393 8.84 -26.19 13.01
C CYS A 393 8.21 -27.55 13.37
N ASP A 394 7.05 -27.56 14.05
CA ASP A 394 6.36 -28.80 14.42
C ASP A 394 5.78 -29.54 13.20
N GLY A 395 5.58 -28.83 12.09
CA GLY A 395 5.09 -29.39 10.83
C GLY A 395 6.16 -30.14 10.03
N SER A 396 7.44 -29.77 10.14
CA SER A 396 8.52 -30.40 9.36
C SER A 396 8.84 -31.83 9.78
N ASP A 397 8.50 -32.23 11.01
CA ASP A 397 8.76 -33.58 11.52
C ASP A 397 7.68 -34.62 11.10
N ARG A 398 6.56 -34.18 10.51
CA ARG A 398 5.46 -35.08 10.09
C ARG A 398 5.45 -35.42 8.60
N GLU A 399 6.29 -34.77 7.80
CA GLU A 399 6.40 -35.00 6.35
C GLU A 399 7.79 -35.53 5.92
N ALA A 400 8.64 -35.94 6.88
CA ALA A 400 9.95 -36.57 6.64
C ALA A 400 9.88 -38.10 6.60
#